data_AF-Q8I915-F1
#
_entry.id   AF-Q8I915-F1
#
_cell.length_a   1.000
_cell.length_b   1.000
_cell.length_c   1.000
_cell.angle_alpha   90.00
_cell.angle_beta   90.00
_cell.angle_gamma   90.00
#
_symmetry.space_group_name_H-M   'P 1'
#
loop_
_entity.id
_entity.type
_entity.pdbx_description
1 polymer ?
#
loop_
_entity_poly.entity_id
_entity_poly.type
_entity_poly.pdbx_seq_one_letter_code
_entity_poly.pdbx_strand_id
1 'polypeptide(L)'
;MDREPFKYITLKVDGNENALIKNGKAHLSIMDPTTLNLVTKANSNVDFSMDLFASINKKVALKIDSPKYNFFHDGDIDLSIVNRRLLWKSLTKKDDREYKFNADIARKGSMISLTKVTPDRTSSVQYSRNGEKIEVNIDTEYLEGKVEGDRFSGKIVLKNKQNDYELESTYKRENGRLVIESVNGKNAKMEAVFSRKEPSKFVLETPNTKAKIDMDLTAPVKTFKLDFDNPRYQKKIDASMEPKSKFKYSSYSNQKNEKKERKIEIDGVHMKEFNVDIDFPDFKFKVKQPESSKKVEFSYTFNNYTETEEYDFDPHKAYLVNWVNALRQYVQTFVVQN
;
A
#
# COMPACT_ATOMS: atom_id res chain seq x y z
N MET A 1 21.99 -37.21 -21.49
CA MET A 1 22.33 -35.78 -21.30
C MET A 1 22.25 -35.52 -19.81
N ASP A 2 23.40 -35.56 -19.15
CA ASP A 2 23.52 -35.23 -17.74
C ASP A 2 23.26 -33.73 -17.57
N ARG A 3 22.15 -33.38 -16.91
CA ARG A 3 21.86 -31.99 -16.56
C ARG A 3 22.84 -31.57 -15.49
N GLU A 4 23.60 -30.50 -15.73
CA GLU A 4 24.42 -29.87 -14.69
C GLU A 4 23.56 -29.62 -13.43
N PRO A 5 24.09 -29.89 -12.22
CA PRO A 5 23.39 -29.52 -11.00
C PRO A 5 23.19 -28.00 -10.98
N PHE A 6 21.95 -27.57 -10.76
CA PHE A 6 21.55 -26.17 -10.84
C PHE A 6 22.40 -25.29 -9.92
N LYS A 7 22.90 -24.17 -10.46
CA LYS A 7 23.78 -23.24 -9.74
C LYS A 7 22.99 -22.42 -8.73
N TYR A 8 23.28 -22.65 -7.45
CA TYR A 8 22.94 -21.74 -6.37
C TYR A 8 23.92 -20.56 -6.39
N ILE A 9 23.42 -19.32 -6.28
CA ILE A 9 24.29 -18.16 -6.12
C ILE A 9 24.08 -17.63 -4.70
N THR A 10 25.06 -17.89 -3.84
CA THR A 10 25.16 -17.23 -2.54
C THR A 10 26.12 -16.07 -2.69
N LEU A 11 25.60 -14.85 -2.57
CA LEU A 11 26.41 -13.64 -2.57
C LEU A 11 26.66 -13.25 -1.12
N LYS A 12 27.94 -13.25 -0.71
CA LYS A 12 28.36 -12.54 0.50
C LYS A 12 28.54 -11.07 0.15
N VAL A 13 27.93 -10.21 0.95
CA VAL A 13 28.10 -8.77 0.86
C VAL A 13 28.93 -8.37 2.07
N ASP A 14 30.21 -8.10 1.85
CA ASP A 14 31.10 -7.57 2.88
C ASP A 14 31.09 -6.05 2.81
N GLY A 15 30.88 -5.40 3.96
CA GLY A 15 30.98 -3.95 4.07
C GLY A 15 32.43 -3.48 4.10
N ASN A 16 32.73 -2.32 3.52
CA ASN A 16 33.97 -1.59 3.79
C ASN A 16 33.69 -0.38 4.72
N GLU A 17 34.74 0.33 5.11
CA GLU A 17 34.65 1.48 6.03
C GLU A 17 33.75 2.61 5.52
N ASN A 18 33.49 2.68 4.22
CA ASN A 18 32.59 3.64 3.57
C ASN A 18 31.19 3.05 3.29
N ALA A 19 31.00 1.73 3.33
CA ALA A 19 29.74 1.06 2.96
C ALA A 19 28.68 1.15 4.05
N LEU A 20 27.41 1.39 3.70
CA LEU A 20 26.27 1.47 4.65
C LEU A 20 25.85 0.09 5.23
N ILE A 21 26.31 -0.99 4.62
CA ILE A 21 26.10 -2.38 5.04
C ILE A 21 27.35 -2.82 5.81
N LYS A 22 27.18 -3.41 7.00
CA LYS A 22 28.28 -4.07 7.75
C LYS A 22 28.61 -5.42 7.13
N ASN A 23 27.58 -6.24 6.93
CA ASN A 23 27.67 -7.52 6.26
C ASN A 23 26.29 -7.98 5.81
N GLY A 24 26.24 -8.99 4.95
CA GLY A 24 24.99 -9.60 4.53
C GLY A 24 25.18 -10.83 3.67
N LYS A 25 24.09 -11.58 3.50
CA LYS A 25 24.02 -12.72 2.60
C LYS A 25 22.76 -12.59 1.75
N ALA A 26 22.93 -12.68 0.43
CA ALA A 26 21.83 -12.87 -0.48
C ALA A 26 21.90 -14.30 -1.04
N HIS A 27 20.78 -15.01 -0.97
CA HIS A 27 20.64 -16.33 -1.56
C HIS A 27 19.64 -16.27 -2.72
N LEU A 28 20.15 -16.58 -3.91
CA LEU A 28 19.40 -16.65 -5.14
C LEU A 28 19.39 -18.10 -5.61
N SER A 29 18.22 -18.72 -5.56
CA SER A 29 17.96 -20.06 -6.08
C SER A 29 16.91 -19.96 -7.20
N ILE A 30 17.07 -20.80 -8.23
CA ILE A 30 16.09 -20.93 -9.31
C ILE A 30 14.90 -21.81 -8.86
N MET A 31 15.06 -22.58 -7.77
CA MET A 31 14.06 -23.52 -7.27
C MET A 31 13.48 -23.14 -5.90
N ASP A 32 14.11 -22.21 -5.18
CA ASP A 32 13.73 -21.79 -3.83
C ASP A 32 13.46 -20.28 -3.77
N PRO A 33 12.74 -19.77 -2.75
CA PRO A 33 12.54 -18.34 -2.55
C PRO A 33 13.88 -17.57 -2.52
N THR A 34 13.91 -16.45 -3.23
CA THR A 34 15.01 -15.49 -3.13
C THR A 34 14.99 -14.89 -1.73
N THR A 35 16.13 -14.90 -1.06
CA THR A 35 16.27 -14.33 0.28
C THR A 35 17.42 -13.35 0.34
N LEU A 36 17.24 -12.29 1.13
CA LEU A 36 18.22 -11.24 1.35
C LEU A 36 18.24 -10.93 2.84
N ASN A 37 19.37 -11.18 3.49
CA ASN A 37 19.59 -10.87 4.91
C ASN A 37 20.75 -9.88 5.00
N LEU A 38 20.51 -8.70 5.56
CA LEU A 38 21.46 -7.59 5.63
C LEU A 38 21.58 -7.07 7.06
N VAL A 39 22.81 -6.82 7.50
CA VAL A 39 23.12 -6.05 8.71
C VAL A 39 23.74 -4.73 8.29
N THR A 40 23.12 -3.64 8.71
CA THR A 40 23.55 -2.27 8.36
C THR A 40 24.51 -1.69 9.41
N LYS A 41 25.16 -0.57 9.08
CA LYS A 41 26.02 0.17 10.03
C LYS A 41 25.31 0.59 11.31
N ALA A 42 24.02 0.90 11.24
CA ALA A 42 23.20 1.22 12.39
C ALA A 42 22.72 0.00 13.19
N ASN A 43 23.32 -1.19 12.98
CA ASN A 43 22.87 -2.45 13.55
C ASN A 43 21.41 -2.78 13.23
N SER A 44 20.89 -2.28 12.11
CA SER A 44 19.55 -2.67 11.65
C SER A 44 19.66 -3.97 10.88
N ASN A 45 18.83 -4.94 11.26
CA ASN A 45 18.68 -6.23 10.59
C ASN A 45 17.54 -6.14 9.60
N VAL A 46 17.80 -6.53 8.36
CA VAL A 46 16.74 -6.65 7.36
C VAL A 46 16.78 -8.00 6.70
N ASP A 47 15.65 -8.70 6.82
CA ASP A 47 15.39 -9.98 6.20
C ASP A 47 14.26 -9.82 5.19
N PHE A 48 14.53 -10.14 3.94
CA PHE A 48 13.54 -10.16 2.87
C PHE A 48 13.50 -11.54 2.23
N SER A 49 12.31 -12.01 1.90
CA SER A 49 12.12 -13.24 1.14
C SER A 49 11.00 -13.11 0.12
N MET A 50 11.19 -13.68 -1.06
CA MET A 50 10.20 -13.70 -2.13
C MET A 50 10.27 -15.00 -2.90
N ASP A 51 9.13 -15.69 -3.00
CA ASP A 51 8.96 -16.87 -3.84
C ASP A 51 8.62 -16.44 -5.28
N LEU A 52 9.54 -16.75 -6.20
CA LEU A 52 9.46 -16.32 -7.59
C LEU A 52 8.94 -17.39 -8.52
N PHE A 53 9.03 -18.66 -8.14
CA PHE A 53 8.84 -19.77 -9.06
C PHE A 53 7.66 -20.65 -8.70
N ALA A 54 7.17 -20.61 -7.46
CA ALA A 54 5.97 -21.36 -7.10
C ALA A 54 4.81 -20.93 -8.00
N SER A 55 4.29 -21.87 -8.78
CA SER A 55 3.28 -21.64 -9.81
C SER A 55 1.89 -21.41 -9.21
N ILE A 56 1.71 -21.80 -7.95
CA ILE A 56 0.40 -21.88 -7.29
C ILE A 56 0.30 -20.92 -6.10
N ASN A 57 1.34 -20.82 -5.27
CA ASN A 57 1.36 -19.93 -4.12
C ASN A 57 2.52 -18.95 -4.29
N LYS A 58 2.29 -17.67 -4.06
CA LYS A 58 3.33 -16.64 -4.06
C LYS A 58 3.44 -16.07 -2.66
N LYS A 59 4.63 -16.14 -2.08
CA LYS A 59 4.90 -15.59 -0.75
C LYS A 59 5.94 -14.48 -0.84
N VAL A 60 5.69 -13.38 -0.15
CA VAL A 60 6.65 -12.30 0.06
C VAL A 60 6.66 -11.98 1.54
N ALA A 61 7.83 -11.83 2.14
CA ALA A 61 7.98 -11.36 3.51
C ALA A 61 9.10 -10.35 3.63
N LEU A 62 8.89 -9.36 4.51
CA LEU A 62 9.85 -8.33 4.85
C LEU A 62 9.86 -8.16 6.37
N LYS A 63 11.04 -8.28 6.96
CA LYS A 63 11.30 -7.98 8.35
C LYS A 63 12.41 -6.95 8.45
N ILE A 64 12.18 -5.91 9.23
CA ILE A 64 13.17 -4.86 9.52
C ILE A 64 13.17 -4.67 11.03
N ASP A 65 14.34 -4.79 11.65
CA ASP A 65 14.54 -4.46 13.06
C ASP A 65 15.66 -3.44 13.16
N SER A 66 15.33 -2.23 13.60
CA SER A 66 16.27 -1.12 13.73
C SER A 66 16.20 -0.50 15.11
N PRO A 67 17.11 -0.89 16.02
CA PRO A 67 17.21 -0.30 17.35
C PRO A 67 17.51 1.21 17.29
N LYS A 68 18.36 1.64 16.36
CA LYS A 68 18.76 3.06 16.21
C LYS A 68 17.55 3.97 15.94
N TYR A 69 16.62 3.51 15.10
CA TYR A 69 15.46 4.30 14.68
C TYR A 69 14.20 3.97 15.46
N ASN A 70 14.32 3.16 16.53
CA ASN A 70 13.18 2.62 17.29
C ASN A 70 12.08 2.10 16.34
N PHE A 71 12.49 1.36 15.32
CA PHE A 71 11.65 0.92 14.22
C PHE A 71 11.69 -0.59 14.07
N PHE A 72 10.51 -1.19 14.00
CA PHE A 72 10.33 -2.60 13.73
C PHE A 72 9.23 -2.79 12.70
N HIS A 73 9.46 -3.63 11.71
CA HIS A 73 8.48 -4.08 10.75
C HIS A 73 8.57 -5.59 10.59
N ASP A 74 7.43 -6.25 10.53
CA ASP A 74 7.30 -7.66 10.21
C ASP A 74 6.03 -7.85 9.40
N GLY A 75 6.17 -8.19 8.13
CA GLY A 75 5.05 -8.35 7.23
C GLY A 75 5.24 -9.49 6.25
N ASP A 76 4.15 -10.21 6.00
CA ASP A 76 4.09 -11.29 5.03
C ASP A 76 2.80 -11.23 4.21
N ILE A 77 2.92 -11.58 2.93
CA ILE A 77 1.82 -11.73 1.98
C ILE A 77 1.94 -13.12 1.37
N ASP A 78 0.87 -13.90 1.45
CA ASP A 78 0.71 -15.18 0.78
C ASP A 78 -0.52 -15.14 -0.13
N LEU A 79 -0.28 -15.34 -1.42
CA LEU A 79 -1.30 -15.40 -2.45
C LEU A 79 -1.39 -16.83 -2.99
N SER A 80 -2.52 -17.49 -2.77
CA SER A 80 -2.83 -18.79 -3.36
C SER A 80 -3.74 -18.64 -4.57
N ILE A 81 -3.23 -19.01 -5.75
CA ILE A 81 -3.98 -18.99 -7.02
C ILE A 81 -5.02 -20.12 -7.05
N VAL A 82 -4.66 -21.31 -6.56
CA VAL A 82 -5.57 -22.48 -6.54
C VAL A 82 -6.75 -22.24 -5.59
N ASN A 83 -6.47 -21.79 -4.37
CA ASN A 83 -7.52 -21.52 -3.37
C ASN A 83 -8.18 -20.15 -3.55
N ARG A 84 -7.69 -19.32 -4.47
CA ARG A 84 -8.11 -17.92 -4.69
C ARG A 84 -8.22 -17.17 -3.36
N ARG A 85 -7.13 -17.20 -2.59
CA ARG A 85 -7.03 -16.65 -1.24
C ARG A 85 -5.81 -15.75 -1.13
N LEU A 86 -5.96 -14.61 -0.48
CA LEU A 86 -4.87 -13.73 -0.07
C LEU A 86 -4.82 -13.70 1.46
N LEU A 87 -3.66 -14.02 2.01
CA LEU A 87 -3.32 -13.77 3.40
C LEU A 87 -2.29 -12.64 3.43
N TRP A 88 -2.52 -11.62 4.24
CA TRP A 88 -1.56 -10.54 4.45
C TRP A 88 -1.57 -10.18 5.91
N LYS A 89 -0.40 -10.27 6.55
CA LYS A 89 -0.18 -9.76 7.90
C LYS A 89 0.94 -8.74 7.86
N SER A 90 0.80 -7.69 8.65
CA SER A 90 1.83 -6.67 8.80
C SER A 90 1.73 -6.06 10.17
N LEU A 91 2.87 -6.00 10.87
CA LEU A 91 3.08 -5.29 12.11
C LEU A 91 4.18 -4.27 11.88
N THR A 92 3.90 -3.00 12.16
CA THR A 92 4.92 -1.94 12.14
C THR A 92 4.88 -1.20 13.46
N LYS A 93 6.02 -1.11 14.13
CA LYS A 93 6.23 -0.29 15.31
C LYS A 93 7.22 0.81 14.97
N LYS A 94 6.88 2.04 15.36
CA LYS A 94 7.79 3.18 15.26
C LYS A 94 7.55 4.09 16.45
N ASP A 95 8.57 4.27 17.28
CA ASP A 95 8.42 4.94 18.56
C ASP A 95 7.32 4.23 19.38
N ASP A 96 6.44 4.99 20.05
CA ASP A 96 5.32 4.44 20.82
C ASP A 96 4.08 4.13 19.96
N ARG A 97 4.23 4.04 18.63
CA ARG A 97 3.14 3.82 17.69
C ARG A 97 3.22 2.44 17.09
N GLU A 98 2.09 1.74 17.05
CA GLU A 98 1.97 0.42 16.45
C GLU A 98 0.87 0.42 15.38
N TYR A 99 1.14 -0.22 14.25
CA TYR A 99 0.22 -0.43 13.16
C TYR A 99 0.15 -1.93 12.87
N LYS A 100 -1.05 -2.49 12.97
CA LYS A 100 -1.35 -3.89 12.66
C LYS A 100 -2.32 -3.94 11.50
N PHE A 101 -1.98 -4.70 10.48
CA PHE A 101 -2.86 -5.01 9.38
C PHE A 101 -2.96 -6.52 9.25
N ASN A 102 -4.17 -7.04 9.14
CA ASN A 102 -4.42 -8.43 8.82
C ASN A 102 -5.50 -8.50 7.75
N ALA A 103 -5.26 -9.26 6.69
CA ALA A 103 -6.26 -9.57 5.70
C ALA A 103 -6.22 -11.05 5.39
N ASP A 104 -7.39 -11.67 5.44
CA ASP A 104 -7.66 -13.00 4.95
C ASP A 104 -8.82 -12.87 3.98
N ILE A 105 -8.53 -12.93 2.69
CA ILE A 105 -9.50 -12.67 1.63
C ILE A 105 -9.67 -13.94 0.83
N ALA A 106 -10.85 -14.57 0.94
CA ALA A 106 -11.22 -15.72 0.12
C ALA A 106 -12.57 -15.50 -0.58
N ARG A 107 -12.85 -16.35 -1.58
CA ARG A 107 -14.10 -16.29 -2.35
C ARG A 107 -15.36 -16.45 -1.49
N LYS A 108 -15.32 -17.23 -0.41
CA LYS A 108 -16.50 -17.54 0.44
C LYS A 108 -16.51 -16.83 1.79
N GLY A 109 -15.40 -16.24 2.20
CA GLY A 109 -15.31 -15.50 3.45
C GLY A 109 -14.11 -14.57 3.42
N SER A 110 -14.19 -13.47 4.17
CA SER A 110 -13.09 -12.51 4.22
C SER A 110 -13.06 -11.83 5.58
N MET A 111 -11.88 -11.57 6.11
CA MET A 111 -11.67 -10.80 7.32
C MET A 111 -10.52 -9.84 7.06
N ILE A 112 -10.74 -8.55 7.25
CA ILE A 112 -9.72 -7.52 7.07
C ILE A 112 -9.77 -6.64 8.31
N SER A 113 -8.64 -6.48 8.98
CA SER A 113 -8.50 -5.60 10.13
C SER A 113 -7.31 -4.68 9.97
N LEU A 114 -7.52 -3.42 10.35
CA LEU A 114 -6.47 -2.43 10.50
C LEU A 114 -6.60 -1.86 11.91
N THR A 115 -5.53 -1.94 12.68
CA THR A 115 -5.44 -1.38 14.03
C THR A 115 -4.24 -0.45 14.12
N LYS A 116 -4.45 0.72 14.68
CA LYS A 116 -3.42 1.71 15.01
C LYS A 116 -3.45 1.95 16.51
N VAL A 117 -2.36 1.65 17.19
CA VAL A 117 -2.16 1.96 18.61
C VAL A 117 -1.18 3.13 18.71
N THR A 118 -1.52 4.07 19.58
CA THR A 118 -0.71 5.22 19.97
C THR A 118 -0.80 5.37 21.50
N PRO A 119 0.09 6.12 22.16
CA PRO A 119 0.06 6.27 23.62
C PRO A 119 -1.33 6.65 24.17
N ASP A 120 -2.01 7.56 23.46
CA ASP A 120 -3.25 8.14 23.94
C ASP A 120 -4.50 7.30 23.58
N ARG A 121 -4.38 6.36 22.63
CA ARG A 121 -5.56 5.68 22.05
C ARG A 121 -5.22 4.53 21.11
N THR A 122 -6.23 3.70 20.91
CA THR A 122 -6.30 2.72 19.81
C THR A 122 -7.40 3.11 18.83
N SER A 123 -7.17 2.91 17.54
CA SER A 123 -8.19 2.98 16.49
C SER A 123 -8.15 1.68 15.70
N SER A 124 -9.32 1.12 15.40
CA SER A 124 -9.47 -0.10 14.62
C SER A 124 -10.58 0.01 13.59
N VAL A 125 -10.39 -0.65 12.45
CA VAL A 125 -11.44 -0.91 11.47
C VAL A 125 -11.37 -2.39 11.15
N GLN A 126 -12.51 -3.07 11.24
CA GLN A 126 -12.62 -4.49 10.98
C GLN A 126 -13.76 -4.73 10.00
N TYR A 127 -13.45 -5.33 8.86
CA TYR A 127 -14.42 -5.87 7.92
C TYR A 127 -14.45 -7.38 8.07
N SER A 128 -15.65 -7.95 8.10
CA SER A 128 -15.85 -9.38 8.01
C SER A 128 -16.96 -9.71 7.01
N ARG A 129 -16.78 -10.82 6.30
CA ARG A 129 -17.79 -11.43 5.44
C ARG A 129 -17.80 -12.93 5.68
N ASN A 130 -18.96 -13.45 6.03
CA ASN A 130 -19.18 -14.88 6.18
C ASN A 130 -20.35 -15.30 5.27
N GLY A 131 -20.02 -15.92 4.14
CA GLY A 131 -20.99 -16.18 3.08
C GLY A 131 -21.54 -14.88 2.51
N GLU A 132 -22.84 -14.66 2.73
CA GLU A 132 -23.55 -13.46 2.31
C GLU A 132 -23.55 -12.36 3.36
N LYS A 133 -23.37 -12.69 4.65
CA LYS A 133 -23.37 -11.70 5.74
C LYS A 133 -22.14 -10.83 5.70
N ILE A 134 -22.32 -9.53 5.90
CA ILE A 134 -21.28 -8.51 5.94
C ILE A 134 -21.40 -7.77 7.26
N GLU A 135 -20.28 -7.61 7.94
CA GLU A 135 -20.16 -6.77 9.13
C GLU A 135 -18.91 -5.89 9.02
N VAL A 136 -19.05 -4.61 9.35
CA VAL A 136 -17.91 -3.69 9.48
C VAL A 136 -18.00 -2.98 10.81
N ASN A 137 -16.96 -3.10 11.63
CA ASN A 137 -16.81 -2.36 12.87
C ASN A 137 -15.76 -1.27 12.67
N ILE A 138 -16.11 -0.05 13.03
CA ILE A 138 -15.27 1.13 12.91
C ILE A 138 -15.14 1.72 14.31
N ASP A 139 -13.93 1.85 14.79
CA ASP A 139 -13.64 2.45 16.08
C ASP A 139 -12.41 3.34 15.91
N THR A 140 -12.61 4.64 15.80
CA THR A 140 -11.53 5.61 15.60
C THR A 140 -11.57 6.69 16.67
N GLU A 141 -10.70 7.70 16.55
CA GLU A 141 -10.71 8.86 17.45
C GLU A 141 -12.06 9.58 17.50
N TYR A 142 -12.62 9.80 16.32
CA TYR A 142 -13.72 10.73 16.13
C TYR A 142 -14.99 9.99 15.74
N LEU A 143 -14.87 8.77 15.21
CA LEU A 143 -15.97 8.00 14.65
C LEU A 143 -16.00 6.60 15.27
N GLU A 144 -17.15 6.21 15.76
CA GLU A 144 -17.54 4.83 15.97
C GLU A 144 -18.57 4.47 14.91
N GLY A 145 -18.60 3.22 14.45
CA GLY A 145 -19.56 2.85 13.42
C GLY A 145 -19.70 1.37 13.25
N LYS A 146 -20.87 0.98 12.75
CA LYS A 146 -21.23 -0.39 12.44
C LYS A 146 -21.92 -0.45 11.09
N VAL A 147 -21.48 -1.36 10.24
CA VAL A 147 -22.20 -1.78 9.04
C VAL A 147 -22.66 -3.21 9.27
N GLU A 148 -23.94 -3.47 9.09
CA GLU A 148 -24.49 -4.83 9.18
C GLU A 148 -25.45 -5.09 8.03
N GLY A 149 -25.34 -6.26 7.42
CA GLY A 149 -26.29 -6.71 6.41
C GLY A 149 -25.75 -7.88 5.61
N ASP A 150 -26.12 -7.93 4.34
CA ASP A 150 -25.66 -8.93 3.40
C ASP A 150 -25.14 -8.31 2.09
N ARG A 151 -24.91 -9.12 1.04
CA ARG A 151 -24.39 -8.62 -0.25
C ARG A 151 -25.40 -7.80 -1.06
N PHE A 152 -26.64 -7.74 -0.63
CA PHE A 152 -27.74 -7.06 -1.32
C PHE A 152 -28.25 -5.88 -0.54
N SER A 153 -28.30 -5.92 0.79
CA SER A 153 -28.77 -4.79 1.58
C SER A 153 -28.29 -4.81 3.02
N GLY A 154 -28.31 -3.64 3.66
CA GLY A 154 -28.00 -3.53 5.07
C GLY A 154 -28.09 -2.10 5.58
N LYS A 155 -27.64 -1.93 6.82
CA LYS A 155 -27.65 -0.68 7.57
C LYS A 155 -26.24 -0.27 7.92
N ILE A 156 -26.02 1.04 7.92
CA ILE A 156 -24.78 1.70 8.29
C ILE A 156 -25.14 2.71 9.37
N VAL A 157 -24.50 2.59 10.52
CA VAL A 157 -24.62 3.52 11.64
C VAL A 157 -23.24 4.08 11.93
N LEU A 158 -23.08 5.40 11.87
CA LEU A 158 -21.87 6.09 12.29
C LEU A 158 -22.22 7.08 13.40
N LYS A 159 -21.46 7.06 14.48
CA LYS A 159 -21.59 7.96 15.62
C LYS A 159 -20.30 8.72 15.82
N ASN A 160 -20.42 10.00 16.15
CA ASN A 160 -19.24 10.75 16.55
C ASN A 160 -18.98 10.59 18.04
N LYS A 161 -17.71 10.53 18.42
CA LYS A 161 -17.31 10.41 19.83
C LYS A 161 -17.21 11.74 20.57
N GLN A 162 -17.15 12.85 19.84
CA GLN A 162 -16.88 14.19 20.39
C GLN A 162 -18.02 15.19 20.19
N ASN A 163 -18.89 14.97 19.20
CA ASN A 163 -20.00 15.85 18.83
C ASN A 163 -21.31 15.06 18.81
N ASP A 164 -22.44 15.72 19.11
CA ASP A 164 -23.78 15.12 19.04
C ASP A 164 -24.27 14.95 17.58
N TYR A 165 -23.62 14.08 16.81
CA TYR A 165 -24.24 13.55 15.60
C TYR A 165 -24.17 12.03 15.48
N GLU A 166 -25.26 11.52 14.96
CA GLU A 166 -25.45 10.16 14.51
C GLU A 166 -25.86 10.24 13.03
N LEU A 167 -25.30 9.34 12.25
CA LEU A 167 -25.63 9.14 10.86
C LEU A 167 -26.13 7.71 10.72
N GLU A 168 -27.35 7.59 10.21
CA GLU A 168 -27.93 6.34 9.79
C GLU A 168 -28.10 6.36 8.27
N SER A 169 -27.65 5.30 7.62
CA SER A 169 -27.83 5.09 6.19
C SER A 169 -28.14 3.63 5.92
N THR A 170 -28.75 3.37 4.79
CA THR A 170 -28.94 2.02 4.28
C THR A 170 -28.13 1.85 3.02
N TYR A 171 -27.75 0.61 2.72
CA TYR A 171 -27.26 0.26 1.40
C TYR A 171 -28.17 -0.78 0.78
N LYS A 172 -28.35 -0.70 -0.53
CA LYS A 172 -29.14 -1.68 -1.28
C LYS A 172 -28.58 -1.86 -2.69
N ARG A 173 -28.66 -3.10 -3.18
CA ARG A 173 -28.26 -3.46 -4.53
C ARG A 173 -29.48 -3.45 -5.42
N GLU A 174 -29.50 -2.54 -6.39
CA GLU A 174 -30.62 -2.34 -7.31
C GLU A 174 -30.11 -2.16 -8.73
N ASN A 175 -30.69 -2.88 -9.69
CA ASN A 175 -30.37 -2.74 -11.12
C ASN A 175 -28.86 -2.83 -11.45
N GLY A 176 -28.11 -3.63 -10.69
CA GLY A 176 -26.65 -3.79 -10.86
C GLY A 176 -25.81 -2.68 -10.21
N ARG A 177 -26.43 -1.75 -9.47
CA ARG A 177 -25.80 -0.70 -8.66
C ARG A 177 -25.84 -1.10 -7.19
N LEU A 178 -24.87 -0.65 -6.41
CA LEU A 178 -24.95 -0.56 -4.96
C LEU A 178 -25.22 0.91 -4.62
N VAL A 179 -26.37 1.19 -4.03
CA VAL A 179 -26.79 2.52 -3.63
C VAL A 179 -26.71 2.62 -2.12
N ILE A 180 -26.15 3.71 -1.59
CA ILE A 180 -26.17 4.08 -0.18
C ILE A 180 -26.95 5.37 -0.05
N GLU A 181 -27.98 5.36 0.79
CA GLU A 181 -28.87 6.50 1.03
C GLU A 181 -28.87 6.87 2.50
N SER A 182 -28.83 8.16 2.79
CA SER A 182 -28.93 8.67 4.14
C SER A 182 -30.38 8.60 4.60
N VAL A 183 -30.63 7.93 5.74
CA VAL A 183 -31.97 7.77 6.33
C VAL A 183 -32.22 8.84 7.38
N ASN A 184 -31.21 9.12 8.20
CA ASN A 184 -31.25 10.15 9.21
C ASN A 184 -29.83 10.67 9.46
N GLY A 185 -29.67 11.98 9.57
CA GLY A 185 -28.36 12.59 9.78
C GLY A 185 -28.50 13.99 10.35
N LYS A 186 -28.08 14.16 11.62
CA LYS A 186 -27.97 15.50 12.21
C LYS A 186 -26.60 16.06 11.84
N ASN A 187 -26.51 17.03 10.93
CA ASN A 187 -25.24 17.62 10.49
C ASN A 187 -24.24 16.63 9.86
N ALA A 188 -24.72 15.50 9.34
CA ALA A 188 -23.90 14.50 8.67
C ALA A 188 -24.65 13.89 7.49
N LYS A 189 -23.91 13.48 6.47
CA LYS A 189 -24.43 12.94 5.22
C LYS A 189 -23.52 11.84 4.68
N MET A 190 -24.10 10.74 4.22
CA MET A 190 -23.38 9.68 3.53
C MET A 190 -24.24 9.15 2.40
N GLU A 191 -23.70 9.24 1.18
CA GLU A 191 -24.38 8.80 -0.04
C GLU A 191 -23.37 8.13 -0.95
N ALA A 192 -23.81 7.10 -1.66
CA ALA A 192 -22.98 6.44 -2.64
C ALA A 192 -23.79 5.79 -3.75
N VAL A 193 -23.20 5.74 -4.93
CA VAL A 193 -23.65 4.89 -6.02
C VAL A 193 -22.40 4.22 -6.57
N PHE A 194 -22.28 2.91 -6.40
CA PHE A 194 -21.22 2.12 -7.00
C PHE A 194 -21.80 1.24 -8.11
N SER A 195 -21.27 1.39 -9.32
CA SER A 195 -21.77 0.73 -10.52
C SER A 195 -20.63 0.30 -11.42
N ARG A 196 -20.83 -0.81 -12.13
CA ARG A 196 -19.95 -1.23 -13.23
C ARG A 196 -20.37 -0.68 -14.58
N LYS A 197 -21.57 -0.08 -14.66
CA LYS A 197 -22.20 0.37 -15.91
C LYS A 197 -22.33 1.89 -16.01
N GLU A 198 -22.05 2.63 -14.94
CA GLU A 198 -21.96 4.09 -14.96
C GLU A 198 -20.91 4.59 -13.96
N PRO A 199 -20.57 5.88 -14.00
CA PRO A 199 -19.68 6.48 -13.01
C PRO A 199 -20.17 6.25 -11.58
N SER A 200 -19.26 5.78 -10.73
CA SER A 200 -19.48 5.59 -9.32
C SER A 200 -19.10 6.84 -8.54
N LYS A 201 -19.84 7.11 -7.46
CA LYS A 201 -19.59 8.23 -6.56
C LYS A 201 -19.82 7.82 -5.11
N PHE A 202 -19.06 8.42 -4.21
CA PHE A 202 -19.27 8.33 -2.77
C PHE A 202 -19.01 9.69 -2.15
N VAL A 203 -19.85 10.07 -1.20
CA VAL A 203 -19.72 11.30 -0.41
C VAL A 203 -19.99 10.92 1.05
N LEU A 204 -19.06 11.31 1.92
CA LEU A 204 -19.24 11.33 3.37
C LEU A 204 -18.90 12.73 3.84
N GLU A 205 -19.87 13.38 4.46
CA GLU A 205 -19.69 14.70 5.07
C GLU A 205 -20.13 14.60 6.52
N THR A 206 -19.20 14.91 7.41
CA THR A 206 -19.43 15.09 8.83
C THR A 206 -18.72 16.36 9.30
N PRO A 207 -19.02 16.87 10.50
CA PRO A 207 -18.35 18.05 11.06
C PRO A 207 -16.82 17.97 11.05
N ASN A 208 -16.26 16.76 11.24
CA ASN A 208 -14.81 16.55 11.35
C ASN A 208 -14.24 15.72 10.21
N THR A 209 -15.01 15.29 9.22
CA THR A 209 -14.51 14.44 8.14
C THR A 209 -15.28 14.68 6.87
N LYS A 210 -14.56 14.97 5.80
CA LYS A 210 -15.10 15.02 4.44
C LYS A 210 -14.35 14.00 3.60
N ALA A 211 -15.08 13.12 2.93
CA ALA A 211 -14.52 12.17 1.99
C ALA A 211 -15.38 12.13 0.73
N LYS A 212 -14.73 12.14 -0.43
CA LYS A 212 -15.37 12.03 -1.73
C LYS A 212 -14.59 11.07 -2.60
N ILE A 213 -15.30 10.16 -3.27
CA ILE A 213 -14.73 9.31 -4.30
C ILE A 213 -15.54 9.53 -5.57
N ASP A 214 -14.85 9.76 -6.68
CA ASP A 214 -15.44 9.74 -8.03
C ASP A 214 -14.67 8.71 -8.85
N MET A 215 -15.35 7.77 -9.49
CA MET A 215 -14.72 6.72 -10.28
C MET A 215 -15.50 6.44 -11.55
N ASP A 216 -14.87 6.56 -12.71
CA ASP A 216 -15.48 6.18 -13.99
C ASP A 216 -14.68 5.05 -14.64
N LEU A 217 -15.23 3.84 -14.58
CA LEU A 217 -14.66 2.67 -15.24
C LEU A 217 -15.31 2.39 -16.61
N THR A 218 -16.23 3.24 -17.05
CA THR A 218 -17.01 3.06 -18.28
C THR A 218 -16.45 3.86 -19.43
N ALA A 219 -15.94 5.07 -19.17
CA ALA A 219 -15.30 5.92 -20.18
C ALA A 219 -14.07 5.25 -20.83
N PRO A 220 -13.69 5.65 -22.06
CA PRO A 220 -12.47 5.16 -22.72
C PRO A 220 -11.21 5.34 -21.86
N VAL A 221 -11.12 6.49 -21.19
CA VAL A 221 -10.13 6.75 -20.13
C VAL A 221 -10.77 6.45 -18.79
N LYS A 222 -10.27 5.44 -18.09
CA LYS A 222 -10.72 5.06 -16.76
C LYS A 222 -10.20 6.07 -15.76
N THR A 223 -11.02 6.53 -14.82
CA THR A 223 -10.61 7.52 -13.82
C THR A 223 -10.99 7.10 -12.41
N PHE A 224 -10.18 7.52 -11.44
CA PHE A 224 -10.44 7.39 -10.01
C PHE A 224 -9.92 8.63 -9.29
N LYS A 225 -10.77 9.27 -8.51
CA LYS A 225 -10.43 10.41 -7.66
C LYS A 225 -10.87 10.13 -6.23
N LEU A 226 -10.00 10.46 -5.28
CA LEU A 226 -10.30 10.45 -3.84
C LEU A 226 -9.90 11.80 -3.28
N ASP A 227 -10.83 12.46 -2.60
CA ASP A 227 -10.55 13.61 -1.74
C ASP A 227 -10.95 13.23 -0.32
N PHE A 228 -10.03 13.30 0.62
CA PHE A 228 -10.26 13.05 2.03
C PHE A 228 -9.67 14.19 2.84
N ASP A 229 -10.42 14.68 3.81
CA ASP A 229 -10.00 15.74 4.71
C ASP A 229 -10.59 15.58 6.11
N ASN A 230 -9.75 15.72 7.12
CA ASN A 230 -10.14 15.82 8.52
C ASN A 230 -9.21 16.82 9.27
N PRO A 231 -9.43 17.11 10.57
CA PRO A 231 -8.60 18.05 11.32
C PRO A 231 -7.09 17.75 11.34
N ARG A 232 -6.68 16.48 11.23
CA ARG A 232 -5.27 16.07 11.36
C ARG A 232 -4.61 15.68 10.03
N TYR A 233 -5.40 15.38 9.01
CA TYR A 233 -4.92 14.73 7.80
C TYR A 233 -5.77 15.08 6.56
N GLN A 234 -5.07 15.32 5.46
CA GLN A 234 -5.66 15.44 4.13
C GLN A 234 -5.03 14.41 3.19
N LYS A 235 -5.83 13.81 2.31
CA LYS A 235 -5.37 12.96 1.21
C LYS A 235 -6.11 13.33 -0.07
N LYS A 236 -5.38 13.45 -1.16
CA LYS A 236 -5.93 13.53 -2.51
C LYS A 236 -5.28 12.47 -3.39
N ILE A 237 -6.09 11.80 -4.20
CA ILE A 237 -5.61 10.87 -5.24
C ILE A 237 -6.34 11.23 -6.53
N ASP A 238 -5.60 11.32 -7.63
CA ASP A 238 -6.15 11.43 -8.98
C ASP A 238 -5.44 10.40 -9.86
N ALA A 239 -6.19 9.45 -10.41
CA ALA A 239 -5.68 8.40 -11.26
C ALA A 239 -6.48 8.34 -12.56
N SER A 240 -5.77 8.17 -13.67
CA SER A 240 -6.36 7.94 -14.99
C SER A 240 -5.59 6.88 -15.74
N MET A 241 -6.29 6.07 -16.52
CA MET A 241 -5.70 5.01 -17.34
C MET A 241 -6.48 4.86 -18.64
N GLU A 242 -5.80 5.07 -19.75
CA GLU A 242 -6.25 4.65 -21.06
C GLU A 242 -5.64 3.26 -21.36
N PRO A 243 -6.45 2.20 -21.49
CA PRO A 243 -5.94 0.83 -21.65
C PRO A 243 -4.94 0.71 -22.80
N LYS A 244 -3.76 0.13 -22.53
CA LYS A 244 -2.65 -0.06 -23.49
C LYS A 244 -2.05 1.22 -24.09
N SER A 245 -2.45 2.39 -23.60
CA SER A 245 -1.95 3.69 -24.07
C SER A 245 -1.15 4.35 -22.96
N LYS A 246 -1.80 5.13 -22.11
CA LYS A 246 -1.15 5.97 -21.09
C LYS A 246 -1.82 5.80 -19.74
N PHE A 247 -1.05 6.06 -18.69
CA PHE A 247 -1.57 6.13 -17.33
C PHE A 247 -0.96 7.32 -16.60
N LYS A 248 -1.71 7.81 -15.62
CA LYS A 248 -1.27 8.84 -14.68
C LYS A 248 -1.86 8.54 -13.32
N TYR A 249 -1.06 8.69 -12.29
CA TYR A 249 -1.43 8.57 -10.89
C TYR A 249 -0.76 9.71 -10.14
N SER A 250 -1.53 10.45 -9.38
CA SER A 250 -1.07 11.49 -8.47
C SER A 250 -1.65 11.23 -7.10
N SER A 251 -0.80 11.38 -6.09
CA SER A 251 -1.12 11.18 -4.69
C SER A 251 -0.54 12.35 -3.92
N TYR A 252 -1.38 13.07 -3.20
CA TYR A 252 -0.95 14.09 -2.25
C TYR A 252 -1.48 13.72 -0.87
N SER A 253 -0.67 13.95 0.16
CA SER A 253 -1.10 13.83 1.55
C SER A 253 -0.44 14.91 2.39
N ASN A 254 -1.18 15.39 3.39
CA ASN A 254 -0.69 16.37 4.34
C ASN A 254 -1.07 15.92 5.77
N GLN A 255 -0.06 15.69 6.60
CA GLN A 255 -0.24 15.57 8.05
C GLN A 255 -0.21 16.96 8.66
N LYS A 256 -1.40 17.56 8.83
CA LYS A 256 -1.59 18.97 9.21
C LYS A 256 -0.86 19.32 10.51
N ASN A 257 -0.87 18.42 11.49
CA ASN A 257 -0.23 18.64 12.80
C ASN A 257 1.29 18.69 12.70
N GLU A 258 1.89 17.88 11.83
CA GLU A 258 3.34 17.80 11.65
C GLU A 258 3.85 18.69 10.50
N LYS A 259 2.94 19.36 9.78
CA LYS A 259 3.20 20.10 8.53
C LYS A 259 4.02 19.27 7.52
N LYS A 260 3.76 17.96 7.46
CA LYS A 260 4.44 17.03 6.55
C LYS A 260 3.60 16.76 5.32
N GLU A 261 4.07 17.26 4.19
CA GLU A 261 3.50 17.00 2.89
C GLU A 261 4.19 15.82 2.20
N ARG A 262 3.44 15.04 1.44
CA ARG A 262 3.94 13.88 0.72
C ARG A 262 3.27 13.82 -0.64
N LYS A 263 4.07 13.80 -1.70
CA LYS A 263 3.62 13.73 -3.09
C LYS A 263 4.15 12.45 -3.75
N ILE A 264 3.31 11.82 -4.55
CA ILE A 264 3.69 10.73 -5.46
C ILE A 264 3.06 11.06 -6.80
N GLU A 265 3.86 11.08 -7.85
CA GLU A 265 3.42 11.17 -9.23
C GLU A 265 3.97 9.97 -9.98
N ILE A 266 3.12 9.33 -10.76
CA ILE A 266 3.50 8.22 -11.62
C ILE A 266 2.79 8.44 -12.95
N ASP A 267 3.51 8.47 -14.04
CA ASP A 267 2.94 8.59 -15.38
C ASP A 267 3.77 7.85 -16.40
N GLY A 268 3.17 7.54 -17.55
CA GLY A 268 3.88 6.84 -18.60
C GLY A 268 2.99 6.28 -19.69
N VAL A 269 3.66 5.65 -20.65
CA VAL A 269 3.09 4.96 -21.80
C VAL A 269 3.38 3.48 -21.64
N HIS A 270 2.34 2.66 -21.73
CA HIS A 270 2.41 1.23 -21.44
C HIS A 270 3.57 0.55 -22.21
N MET A 271 4.51 -0.06 -21.46
CA MET A 271 5.71 -0.76 -21.97
C MET A 271 6.73 0.11 -22.71
N LYS A 272 6.57 1.43 -22.73
CA LYS A 272 7.43 2.35 -23.49
C LYS A 272 8.08 3.40 -22.61
N GLU A 273 7.28 4.07 -21.80
CA GLU A 273 7.71 5.17 -20.95
C GLU A 273 7.21 4.95 -19.54
N PHE A 274 8.06 5.24 -18.57
CA PHE A 274 7.72 5.16 -17.16
C PHE A 274 8.40 6.27 -16.38
N ASN A 275 7.62 7.03 -15.65
CA ASN A 275 8.09 8.06 -14.74
C ASN A 275 7.46 7.84 -13.37
N VAL A 276 8.28 7.87 -12.33
CA VAL A 276 7.88 7.90 -10.93
C VAL A 276 8.60 9.08 -10.30
N ASP A 277 7.87 9.92 -9.59
CA ASP A 277 8.40 11.01 -8.78
C ASP A 277 7.74 10.97 -7.40
N ILE A 278 8.51 10.59 -6.40
CA ILE A 278 8.13 10.57 -4.99
C ILE A 278 8.84 11.74 -4.33
N ASP A 279 8.09 12.60 -3.66
CA ASP A 279 8.60 13.76 -2.94
C ASP A 279 8.00 13.77 -1.52
N PHE A 280 8.77 13.24 -0.58
CA PHE A 280 8.48 13.27 0.86
C PHE A 280 9.51 14.17 1.55
N PRO A 281 9.24 14.63 2.80
CA PRO A 281 10.10 15.60 3.47
C PRO A 281 11.55 15.12 3.64
N ASP A 282 11.71 13.83 3.94
CA ASP A 282 13.00 13.22 4.26
C ASP A 282 13.49 12.29 3.12
N PHE A 283 12.70 12.15 2.04
CA PHE A 283 12.98 11.19 0.97
C PHE A 283 12.39 11.64 -0.36
N LYS A 284 13.23 11.66 -1.39
CA LYS A 284 12.80 11.81 -2.78
C LYS A 284 13.25 10.61 -3.58
N PHE A 285 12.43 10.17 -4.52
CA PHE A 285 12.78 9.08 -5.43
C PHE A 285 12.20 9.32 -6.80
N LYS A 286 13.07 9.22 -7.79
CA LYS A 286 12.74 9.40 -9.19
C LYS A 286 13.17 8.19 -9.99
N VAL A 287 12.27 7.72 -10.84
CA VAL A 287 12.58 6.72 -11.87
C VAL A 287 12.15 7.30 -13.19
N LYS A 288 13.03 7.25 -14.19
CA LYS A 288 12.73 7.73 -15.53
C LYS A 288 13.18 6.71 -16.57
N GLN A 289 12.25 6.27 -17.39
CA GLN A 289 12.49 5.50 -18.59
C GLN A 289 11.86 6.26 -19.78
N PRO A 290 12.65 6.97 -20.58
CA PRO A 290 12.17 7.63 -21.80
C PRO A 290 11.70 6.62 -22.86
N GLU A 291 10.70 6.95 -23.68
CA GLU A 291 10.17 6.08 -24.76
C GLU A 291 11.26 5.58 -25.73
N SER A 292 12.26 6.42 -26.01
CA SER A 292 13.35 6.11 -26.95
C SER A 292 14.50 5.32 -26.33
N SER A 293 14.46 5.03 -25.03
CA SER A 293 15.59 4.49 -24.29
C SER A 293 15.30 3.09 -23.76
N LYS A 294 16.26 2.19 -23.96
CA LYS A 294 16.33 0.95 -23.19
C LYS A 294 16.96 1.15 -21.82
N LYS A 295 17.34 2.36 -21.43
CA LYS A 295 17.91 2.64 -20.11
C LYS A 295 16.85 3.19 -19.17
N VAL A 296 16.89 2.75 -17.92
CA VAL A 296 16.15 3.35 -16.81
C VAL A 296 17.13 4.10 -15.92
N GLU A 297 16.84 5.36 -15.69
CA GLU A 297 17.53 6.20 -14.72
C GLU A 297 16.79 6.12 -13.39
N PHE A 298 17.54 5.90 -12.32
CA PHE A 298 17.05 5.93 -10.95
C PHE A 298 17.80 7.03 -10.22
N SER A 299 17.08 7.90 -9.52
CA SER A 299 17.68 8.90 -8.65
C SER A 299 16.93 8.91 -7.32
N TYR A 300 17.65 9.04 -6.23
CA TYR A 300 17.03 9.15 -4.92
C TYR A 300 17.78 10.16 -4.07
N THR A 301 17.04 10.87 -3.22
CA THR A 301 17.58 11.85 -2.29
C THR A 301 17.10 11.55 -0.87
N PHE A 302 18.02 11.42 0.09
CA PHE A 302 17.70 11.33 1.52
C PHE A 302 18.49 12.38 2.29
N ASN A 303 17.81 13.21 3.10
CA ASN A 303 18.45 14.16 4.02
C ASN A 303 19.66 14.93 3.42
N ASN A 304 19.60 15.30 2.13
CA ASN A 304 20.60 16.00 1.30
C ASN A 304 21.63 15.14 0.54
N TYR A 305 21.68 13.82 0.70
CA TYR A 305 22.49 12.94 -0.16
C TYR A 305 21.67 12.49 -1.36
N THR A 306 22.21 12.66 -2.58
CA THR A 306 21.58 12.19 -3.81
C THR A 306 22.50 11.21 -4.53
N GLU A 307 21.96 10.07 -4.94
CA GLU A 307 22.63 9.12 -5.83
C GLU A 307 21.78 8.91 -7.09
N THR A 308 22.44 8.71 -8.22
CA THR A 308 21.81 8.48 -9.52
C THR A 308 22.51 7.30 -10.19
N GLU A 309 21.73 6.35 -10.70
CA GLU A 309 22.20 5.13 -11.36
C GLU A 309 21.44 4.93 -12.69
N GLU A 310 22.13 4.38 -13.69
CA GLU A 310 21.52 3.98 -14.96
C GLU A 310 21.63 2.46 -15.17
N TYR A 311 20.54 1.83 -15.61
CA TYR A 311 20.52 0.40 -15.93
C TYR A 311 19.91 0.14 -17.29
N ASP A 312 20.42 -0.85 -18.01
CA ASP A 312 19.76 -1.38 -19.20
C ASP A 312 18.49 -2.16 -18.80
N PHE A 313 17.34 -1.70 -19.29
CA PHE A 313 16.02 -2.29 -19.20
C PHE A 313 15.90 -3.52 -20.10
N ASP A 314 16.12 -4.69 -19.52
CA ASP A 314 15.70 -5.97 -20.09
C ASP A 314 14.47 -6.47 -19.31
N PRO A 315 13.24 -6.42 -19.87
CA PRO A 315 12.03 -6.82 -19.15
C PRO A 315 12.04 -8.27 -18.66
N HIS A 316 12.93 -9.14 -19.15
CA HIS A 316 13.11 -10.51 -18.66
C HIS A 316 14.11 -10.63 -17.49
N LYS A 317 15.00 -9.64 -17.30
CA LYS A 317 15.98 -9.59 -16.19
C LYS A 317 15.64 -8.53 -15.12
N ALA A 318 14.93 -7.47 -15.52
CA ALA A 318 14.72 -6.23 -14.76
C ALA A 318 13.76 -6.40 -13.58
N TYR A 319 12.75 -7.28 -13.66
CA TYR A 319 11.76 -7.37 -12.58
C TYR A 319 12.32 -7.93 -11.28
N LEU A 320 13.32 -8.81 -11.34
CA LEU A 320 13.87 -9.44 -10.14
C LEU A 320 15.11 -8.71 -9.62
N VAL A 321 16.08 -8.46 -10.49
CA VAL A 321 17.35 -7.86 -10.08
C VAL A 321 17.16 -6.40 -9.68
N ASN A 322 16.33 -5.64 -10.40
CA ASN A 322 16.09 -4.23 -10.07
C ASN A 322 15.14 -4.08 -8.87
N TRP A 323 14.22 -5.03 -8.64
CA TRP A 323 13.46 -5.06 -7.38
C TRP A 323 14.35 -5.44 -6.20
N VAL A 324 15.17 -6.48 -6.30
CA VAL A 324 16.06 -6.90 -5.21
C VAL A 324 17.11 -5.82 -4.93
N ASN A 325 17.59 -5.10 -5.95
CA ASN A 325 18.47 -3.94 -5.77
C ASN A 325 17.73 -2.73 -5.19
N ALA A 326 16.53 -2.39 -5.66
CA ALA A 326 15.72 -1.31 -5.09
C ALA A 326 15.29 -1.61 -3.65
N LEU A 327 15.02 -2.87 -3.31
CA LEU A 327 14.66 -3.32 -1.97
C LEU A 327 15.91 -3.37 -1.07
N ARG A 328 17.07 -3.79 -1.59
CA ARG A 328 18.38 -3.62 -0.95
C ARG A 328 18.67 -2.13 -0.67
N GLN A 329 18.41 -1.24 -1.62
CA GLN A 329 18.63 0.20 -1.47
C GLN A 329 17.61 0.85 -0.53
N TYR A 330 16.33 0.48 -0.59
CA TYR A 330 15.28 0.85 0.38
C TYR A 330 15.71 0.47 1.80
N VAL A 331 16.26 -0.73 1.96
CA VAL A 331 16.83 -1.21 3.22
C VAL A 331 18.09 -0.45 3.64
N GLN A 332 18.96 -0.09 2.69
CA GLN A 332 20.12 0.77 2.95
C GLN A 332 19.73 2.21 3.33
N THR A 333 18.53 2.67 2.94
CA THR A 333 18.08 4.05 3.15
C THR A 333 17.08 4.26 4.28
N PHE A 334 16.44 3.21 4.81
CA PHE A 334 15.81 3.26 6.15
C PHE A 334 16.83 3.49 7.28
N VAL A 335 18.12 3.61 6.95
CA VAL A 335 19.25 3.59 7.88
C VAL A 335 20.12 4.87 7.83
N VAL A 336 19.62 5.98 7.29
CA VAL A 336 20.33 7.28 7.20
C VAL A 336 19.35 8.40 7.61
N GLN A 337 19.56 9.37 8.51
CA GLN A 337 20.59 9.89 9.46
C GLN A 337 19.75 10.68 10.50
N ASN A 338 20.03 10.75 11.81
CA ASN A 338 21.28 11.04 12.52
C ASN A 338 21.78 9.87 13.35
#